data_AF-A0A3D5YIK3-F1
#
_entry.id   AF-A0A3D5YIK3-F1
#
_cell.length_a   1.000
_cell.length_b   1.000
_cell.length_c   1.000
_cell.angle_alpha   90.00
_cell.angle_beta   90.00
_cell.angle_gamma   90.00
#
_symmetry.space_group_name_H-M   'P 1'
#
loop_
_entity.id
_entity.type
_entity.pdbx_description
1 polymer ?
#
loop_
_entity_poly.entity_id
_entity_poly.type
_entity_poly.pdbx_seq_one_letter_code
_entity_poly.pdbx_strand_id
1 'polypeptide(L)' 'MNKGGLVVKKQEMTRVWVEDKFVPVTIVKVVPQEIVRYKTAEKDGYAAVVVGVDKKEKEAKK' A
#
# COMPACT_ATOMS: atom_id res chain seq x y z
N MET A 1 4.66 3.50 -19.48
CA MET A 1 3.88 2.44 -18.78
C MET A 1 3.63 2.95 -17.37
N ASN A 2 2.38 3.27 -17.02
CA ASN A 2 2.07 3.77 -15.67
C ASN A 2 2.18 2.59 -14.69
N LYS A 3 3.12 2.68 -13.75
CA LYS A 3 3.30 1.66 -12.71
C LYS A 3 2.22 1.85 -11.64
N GLY A 4 1.41 0.83 -11.40
CA GLY A 4 0.50 0.77 -10.26
C GLY A 4 1.27 0.49 -8.97
N GLY A 5 0.80 1.03 -7.84
CA GLY A 5 1.36 0.80 -6.51
C GLY A 5 0.24 0.56 -5.51
N LEU A 6 0.52 -0.22 -4.46
CA LEU A 6 -0.45 -0.57 -3.43
C LEU A 6 0.23 -0.55 -2.07
N VAL A 7 -0.45 0.01 -1.07
CA VAL A 7 0.07 0.06 0.30
C VAL A 7 -0.42 -1.17 1.07
N VAL A 8 0.48 -1.94 1.67
CA VAL A 8 0.12 -3.18 2.37
C VAL A 8 0.66 -3.21 3.79
N LYS A 9 0.03 -4.01 4.65
CA LYS A 9 0.55 -4.33 5.98
C LYS A 9 1.22 -5.70 5.96
N LYS A 10 2.53 -5.77 6.26
CA LYS A 10 3.23 -7.05 6.47
C LYS A 10 2.52 -7.83 7.59
N GLN A 11 2.20 -9.09 7.34
CA GLN A 11 1.65 -9.98 8.36
C GLN A 11 2.80 -10.81 8.95
N GLU A 12 3.35 -11.71 8.13
CA GLU A 12 4.39 -12.65 8.56
C GLU A 12 5.18 -13.17 7.36
N MET A 13 6.19 -14.01 7.63
CA MET A 13 6.91 -14.75 6.61
C MET A 13 6.67 -16.23 6.82
N THR A 14 6.43 -16.95 5.73
CA THR A 14 6.23 -18.41 5.72
C THR A 14 6.88 -19.03 4.49
N ARG A 15 6.65 -20.31 4.24
CA ARG A 15 7.10 -21.01 3.03
C ARG A 15 5.94 -21.79 2.41
N VAL A 16 5.90 -21.82 1.08
CA VAL A 16 4.94 -22.61 0.31
C VAL A 16 5.68 -23.70 -0.47
N TRP A 17 5.04 -24.85 -0.66
CA TRP A 17 5.58 -25.93 -1.47
C TRP A 17 5.22 -25.70 -2.94
N VAL A 18 6.23 -25.56 -3.81
CA VAL A 18 6.07 -25.29 -5.25
C VAL A 18 7.16 -26.06 -5.98
N GLU A 19 6.79 -26.83 -7.00
CA GLU A 19 7.73 -27.57 -7.88
C GLU A 19 8.80 -28.34 -7.08
N ASP A 20 8.34 -29.13 -6.11
CA ASP A 20 9.17 -29.98 -5.26
C ASP A 20 10.18 -29.25 -4.36
N LYS A 21 9.95 -27.95 -4.11
CA LYS A 21 10.78 -27.13 -3.22
C LYS A 21 9.95 -26.24 -2.31
N PHE A 22 10.51 -25.89 -1.15
CA PHE A 22 9.97 -24.84 -0.29
C PHE A 22 10.44 -23.46 -0.75
N VAL A 23 9.50 -22.58 -1.10
CA VAL A 23 9.76 -21.19 -1.49
C VAL A 23 9.38 -20.26 -0.33
N PRO A 24 10.31 -19.44 0.20
CA PRO A 24 10.01 -18.47 1.25
C PRO A 24 9.19 -17.31 0.68
N VAL A 25 8.11 -16.95 1.37
CA VAL A 25 7.18 -15.89 0.95
C VAL A 25 6.82 -14.98 2.13
N THR A 26 6.50 -13.73 1.82
CA THR A 26 5.94 -12.78 2.80
C THR A 26 4.44 -12.67 2.59
N ILE A 27 3.67 -12.94 3.62
CA ILE A 27 2.23 -12.69 3.61
C ILE A 27 2.00 -11.21 3.88
N VAL A 28 1.25 -10.55 2.99
CA VAL A 28 0.86 -9.16 3.11
C VAL A 28 -0.65 -9.04 3.08
N LYS A 29 -1.21 -8.15 3.91
CA LYS A 29 -2.63 -7.82 3.90
C LYS A 29 -2.84 -6.51 3.15
N VAL A 30 -3.71 -6.55 2.15
CA VAL A 30 -4.25 -5.34 1.51
C VAL A 30 -5.21 -4.67 2.48
N VAL A 31 -4.91 -3.42 2.83
CA VAL A 31 -5.80 -2.59 3.64
C VAL A 31 -6.69 -1.73 2.73
N PRO A 32 -7.89 -1.29 3.19
CA PRO A 32 -8.70 -0.33 2.44
C PRO A 32 -7.93 0.95 2.12
N GLN A 33 -8.05 1.44 0.89
CA GLN A 33 -7.28 2.57 0.37
C GLN A 33 -8.17 3.50 -0.41
N GLU A 34 -7.90 4.79 -0.31
CA GLU A 34 -8.56 5.81 -1.11
C GLU A 34 -7.52 6.78 -1.68
N ILE A 35 -7.82 7.34 -2.85
CA ILE A 35 -6.99 8.40 -3.44
C ILE A 35 -7.35 9.70 -2.74
N VAL A 36 -6.39 10.28 -2.02
CA VAL A 36 -6.59 11.50 -1.25
C VAL A 36 -6.30 12.73 -2.12
N ARG A 37 -5.28 12.65 -2.98
CA ARG A 37 -4.87 13.77 -3.83
C ARG A 37 -4.06 13.32 -5.03
N TYR A 38 -4.27 13.96 -6.17
CA TYR A 38 -3.37 13.91 -7.32
C TYR A 38 -2.36 15.06 -7.24
N LYS A 39 -1.08 14.74 -7.42
CA LYS A 39 0.00 15.71 -7.59
C LYS A 39 0.29 15.90 -9.07
N THR A 40 0.46 17.16 -9.46
CA THR A 40 0.65 17.55 -10.86
C THR A 40 1.97 18.28 -11.04
N ALA A 41 2.58 18.17 -12.23
CA ALA A 41 3.86 18.82 -12.51
C ALA A 41 3.78 20.35 -12.32
N GLU A 42 2.66 20.97 -12.70
CA GLU A 42 2.45 22.41 -12.61
C GLU A 42 2.38 22.94 -11.17
N LYS A 43 1.66 22.23 -10.29
CA LYS A 43 1.44 22.69 -8.90
C LYS A 43 2.46 22.14 -7.91
N ASP A 44 2.98 20.94 -8.15
CA ASP A 44 3.78 20.17 -7.19
C ASP A 44 5.21 19.87 -7.70
N GLY A 45 5.53 20.18 -8.96
CA GLY A 45 6.84 19.92 -9.57
C GLY A 45 7.06 18.48 -10.05
N TYR A 46 6.07 17.59 -9.86
CA TYR A 46 6.12 16.20 -10.31
C TYR A 46 4.72 15.55 -10.38
N ALA A 47 4.60 14.44 -11.11
CA ALA A 47 3.37 13.65 -11.18
C ALA A 47 3.38 12.51 -10.14
N ALA A 48 2.39 12.48 -9.26
CA ALA A 48 2.22 11.39 -8.29
C ALA A 48 0.77 11.29 -7.77
N VAL A 49 0.46 10.20 -7.06
CA VAL A 49 -0.83 10.00 -6.38
C VAL A 49 -0.58 9.80 -4.89
N VAL A 50 -1.33 10.51 -4.05
CA VAL A 50 -1.34 10.32 -2.60
C VAL A 50 -2.44 9.33 -2.24
N VAL A 51 -2.06 8.22 -1.62
CA VAL A 51 -2.97 7.16 -1.19
C VAL A 51 -3.09 7.22 0.33
N GLY A 52 -4.33 7.33 0.81
CA GLY A 52 -4.66 7.23 2.23
C GLY A 52 -4.94 5.78 2.61
N VAL A 53 -4.42 5.34 3.77
CA VAL A 53 -4.66 4.02 4.35
C VAL A 53 -5.01 4.18 5.83
N ASP A 54 -5.86 3.29 6.35
CA ASP A 54 -6.31 3.24 7.76
C ASP A 54 -6.76 4.62 8.29
N LYS A 55 -8.06 4.95 8.12
CA LYS A 55 -8.68 6.12 8.76
C LYS A 55 -8.68 5.91 10.28
N LYS A 56 -7.65 6.44 10.97
CA LYS A 56 -7.79 6.73 12.40
C LYS A 56 -8.69 7.95 12.52
N GLU A 57 -9.90 7.76 13.03
CA GLU A 57 -10.67 8.87 13.56
C GLU A 57 -9.79 9.58 14.58
N LYS A 58 -9.43 10.83 14.30
CA LYS A 58 -8.82 11.67 15.32
C LYS A 58 -9.93 11.87 16.35
N GLU A 59 -9.73 11.36 17.58
CA GLU A 59 -10.55 11.82 18.70
C GLU A 59 -10.44 13.34 18.73
N ALA A 60 -11.52 14.01 18.37
CA ALA A 60 -11.65 15.44 18.56
C ALA A 60 -11.62 15.64 20.07
N LYS A 61 -10.48 16.11 20.59
CA LYS A 61 -10.41 16.59 21.97
C LYS A 61 -11.48 17.68 22.11
N LYS A 62 -12.52 17.36 22.87
CA LYS A 62 -13.47 18.34 23.41
C LYS A 62 -12.74 19.26 24.38
#